data_AF-A0A2N9F0S9-F1
#
_entry.id   AF-A0A2N9F0S9-F1
#
_cell.length_a   1.000
_cell.length_b   1.000
_cell.length_c   1.000
_cell.angle_alpha   90.00
_cell.angle_beta   90.00
_cell.angle_gamma   90.00
#
_symmetry.space_group_name_H-M   'P 1'
#
loop_
_entity.id
_entity.type
_entity.pdbx_description
1 polymer ?
#
loop_
_entity_poly.entity_id
_entity_poly.type
_entity_poly.pdbx_seq_one_letter_code
_entity_poly.pdbx_strand_id
1 'polypeptide(L)'
;MGTFVGHMVPGLALTLLGLWHTINTIRAYFLKGPSNFRIRFWYPFGGSLSKLKHLELILILSFSVFAILMQILDYPFFRFAYRLDNFEHATMFLHLVVFAGFTLSAELIHSLDILSGVVGILAATVFGQELFLLRFHSADHVGLEGHYHWLLQLIVSISFIVALAATFFPTSFPAALVLSISVVFQGCWFMIMGFMLWVPQFVPKGCVMVLAEVSSDYMLGAISCNSKEADLRAKALANLQFSWILSGILIFTGCICLKLAGKCTLIRGQSTEYEQLHSRGVDLPVSIDGFKQAHTLQL
;
A
#
# COMPACT_ATOMS: atom_id res chain seq x y z
N MET A 1 24.58 0.98 -3.55
CA MET A 1 24.57 1.39 -2.13
C MET A 1 23.52 2.49 -1.95
N GLY A 2 22.54 2.28 -1.06
CA GLY A 2 21.49 3.27 -0.86
C GLY A 2 21.96 4.49 -0.04
N THR A 3 21.20 5.57 -0.13
CA THR A 3 21.41 6.79 0.68
C THR A 3 20.25 6.97 1.65
N PHE A 4 20.41 7.79 2.68
CA PHE A 4 19.30 8.15 3.58
C PHE A 4 18.07 8.65 2.80
N VAL A 5 18.29 9.60 1.88
CA VAL A 5 17.21 10.17 1.04
C VAL A 5 16.62 9.11 0.11
N GLY A 6 17.47 8.25 -0.46
CA GLY A 6 17.07 7.14 -1.31
C GLY A 6 16.21 6.09 -0.61
N HIS A 7 16.24 6.02 0.73
CA HIS A 7 15.34 5.18 1.52
C HIS A 7 14.10 5.95 1.99
N MET A 8 14.28 7.19 2.42
CA MET A 8 13.22 7.99 3.03
C MET A 8 12.12 8.37 2.01
N VAL A 9 12.51 8.80 0.81
CA VAL A 9 11.56 9.25 -0.22
C VAL A 9 10.66 8.12 -0.73
N PRO A 10 11.19 6.98 -1.24
CA PRO A 10 10.33 5.87 -1.64
C PRO A 10 9.60 5.25 -0.45
N GLY A 11 10.21 5.21 0.74
CA GLY A 11 9.56 4.73 1.96
C GLY A 11 8.30 5.53 2.30
N LEU A 12 8.38 6.87 2.30
CA LEU A 12 7.24 7.73 2.52
C LEU A 12 6.16 7.55 1.44
N ALA A 13 6.56 7.49 0.17
CA ALA A 13 5.63 7.29 -0.95
C ALA A 13 4.85 5.98 -0.81
N LEU A 14 5.54 4.87 -0.51
CA LEU A 14 4.93 3.55 -0.29
C LEU A 14 4.03 3.54 0.95
N THR A 15 4.43 4.17 2.06
CA THR A 15 3.58 4.26 3.26
C THR A 15 2.28 5.02 2.97
N LEU A 16 2.35 6.16 2.29
CA LEU A 16 1.17 6.95 1.93
C LEU A 16 0.26 6.19 0.95
N LEU A 17 0.84 5.56 -0.07
CA LEU A 17 0.11 4.74 -1.03
C LEU A 17 -0.55 3.53 -0.34
N GLY A 18 0.19 2.81 0.50
CA GLY A 18 -0.34 1.67 1.26
C GLY A 18 -1.49 2.09 2.17
N LEU A 19 -1.37 3.19 2.90
CA LEU A 19 -2.43 3.70 3.79
C LEU A 19 -3.67 4.10 2.99
N TRP A 20 -3.48 4.77 1.86
CA TRP A 20 -4.54 5.11 0.91
C TRP A 20 -5.28 3.85 0.44
N HIS A 21 -4.54 2.81 0.05
CA HIS A 21 -5.12 1.52 -0.35
C HIS A 21 -5.85 0.85 0.81
N THR A 22 -5.24 0.70 1.98
CA THR A 22 -5.85 0.06 3.15
C THR A 22 -7.18 0.71 3.52
N ILE A 23 -7.21 2.05 3.62
CA ILE A 23 -8.44 2.78 3.96
C ILE A 23 -9.52 2.56 2.90
N ASN A 24 -9.18 2.66 1.62
CA ASN A 24 -10.16 2.51 0.54
C ASN A 24 -10.61 1.06 0.32
N THR A 25 -9.75 0.07 0.54
CA THR A 25 -10.12 -1.36 0.55
C THR A 25 -11.14 -1.64 1.63
N ILE A 26 -10.88 -1.20 2.87
CA ILE A 26 -11.80 -1.40 3.99
C ILE A 26 -13.13 -0.68 3.72
N ARG A 27 -13.09 0.58 3.27
CA ARG A 27 -14.31 1.33 2.90
C ARG A 27 -15.09 0.63 1.80
N ALA A 28 -14.44 0.20 0.72
CA ALA A 28 -15.09 -0.47 -0.39
C ALA A 28 -15.77 -1.78 0.05
N TYR A 29 -15.13 -2.54 0.94
CA TYR A 29 -15.71 -3.78 1.50
C TYR A 29 -16.97 -3.51 2.32
N PHE A 30 -16.90 -2.58 3.29
CA PHE A 30 -18.04 -2.29 4.16
C PHE A 30 -19.19 -1.56 3.45
N LEU A 31 -18.92 -0.74 2.44
CA LEU A 31 -19.96 -0.02 1.68
C LEU A 31 -20.66 -0.91 0.64
N LYS A 32 -19.91 -1.76 -0.07
CA LYS A 32 -20.49 -2.65 -1.10
C LYS A 32 -21.05 -3.95 -0.53
N GLY A 33 -20.56 -4.35 0.65
CA GLY A 33 -20.85 -5.63 1.27
C GLY A 33 -20.02 -6.79 0.71
N PRO A 34 -19.99 -7.94 1.39
CA PRO A 34 -19.11 -9.06 1.04
C PRO A 34 -19.35 -9.67 -0.34
N SER A 35 -20.62 -9.68 -0.82
CA SER A 35 -21.00 -10.28 -2.10
C SER A 35 -20.60 -9.44 -3.31
N ASN A 36 -20.50 -8.12 -3.16
CA ASN A 36 -20.21 -7.18 -4.25
C ASN A 36 -18.79 -6.61 -4.18
N PHE A 37 -17.99 -7.05 -3.20
CA PHE A 37 -16.61 -6.62 -3.09
C PHE A 37 -15.78 -7.21 -4.24
N ARG A 38 -15.04 -6.32 -4.91
CA ARG A 38 -14.01 -6.69 -5.87
C ARG A 38 -12.73 -5.91 -5.56
N ILE A 39 -11.62 -6.60 -5.65
CA ILE A 39 -10.28 -6.04 -5.47
C ILE A 39 -10.03 -4.98 -6.54
N ARG A 40 -9.35 -3.90 -6.16
CA ARG A 40 -8.82 -2.90 -7.09
C ARG A 40 -7.34 -2.70 -6.77
N PHE A 41 -6.52 -2.60 -7.81
CA PHE A 41 -5.10 -2.29 -7.70
C PHE A 41 -4.81 -0.78 -7.73
N TRP A 42 -5.84 0.05 -7.79
CA TRP A 42 -5.78 1.50 -7.66
C TRP A 42 -7.14 2.04 -7.21
N TYR A 43 -7.17 3.21 -6.57
CA TYR A 43 -8.41 3.85 -6.11
C TYR A 43 -8.56 5.27 -6.67
N PRO A 44 -9.75 5.64 -7.17
CA PRO A 44 -10.00 6.99 -7.63
C PRO A 44 -10.01 7.96 -6.44
N PHE A 45 -9.44 9.15 -6.65
CA PHE A 45 -9.56 10.22 -5.67
C PHE A 45 -10.99 10.77 -5.68
N GLY A 46 -11.74 10.54 -4.59
CA GLY A 46 -13.15 10.91 -4.49
C GLY A 46 -13.36 12.39 -4.09
N GLY A 47 -14.26 13.09 -4.79
CA GLY A 47 -14.69 14.44 -4.41
C GLY A 47 -15.29 15.25 -5.56
N SER A 48 -15.57 16.54 -5.30
CA SER A 48 -16.08 17.52 -6.28
C SER A 48 -15.09 17.79 -7.44
N LEU A 49 -13.83 17.39 -7.29
CA LEU A 49 -12.77 17.57 -8.28
C LEU A 49 -12.62 16.33 -9.16
N SER A 50 -13.58 16.11 -10.08
CA SER A 50 -13.54 14.99 -11.06
C SER A 50 -12.25 14.96 -11.89
N LYS A 51 -11.59 16.10 -12.07
CA LYS A 51 -10.28 16.22 -12.74
C LYS A 51 -9.15 15.45 -12.05
N LEU A 52 -9.29 15.15 -10.75
CA LEU A 52 -8.29 14.42 -9.97
C LEU A 52 -8.59 12.93 -9.85
N LYS A 53 -9.56 12.39 -10.60
CA LYS A 53 -9.95 10.98 -10.53
C LYS A 53 -8.75 10.03 -10.63
N HIS A 54 -7.79 10.30 -11.52
CA HIS A 54 -6.63 9.45 -11.79
C HIS A 54 -5.35 9.86 -11.04
N LEU A 55 -5.47 10.69 -10.00
CA LEU A 55 -4.34 11.28 -9.28
C LEU A 55 -3.34 10.23 -8.80
N GLU A 56 -3.81 9.11 -8.25
CA GLU A 56 -2.94 8.02 -7.79
C GLU A 56 -2.03 7.49 -8.90
N LEU A 57 -2.61 7.11 -10.05
CA LEU A 57 -1.87 6.58 -11.20
C LEU A 57 -0.91 7.62 -11.80
N ILE A 58 -1.34 8.87 -11.87
CA ILE A 58 -0.51 9.98 -12.37
C ILE A 58 0.69 10.22 -11.45
N LEU A 59 0.48 10.19 -10.12
CA LEU A 59 1.57 10.34 -9.15
C LEU A 59 2.55 9.17 -9.23
N ILE A 60 2.07 7.92 -9.31
CA ILE A 60 2.94 6.74 -9.46
C ILE A 60 3.76 6.86 -10.75
N LEU A 61 3.12 7.20 -11.88
CA LEU A 61 3.77 7.33 -13.17
C LEU A 61 4.81 8.46 -13.16
N SER A 62 4.43 9.65 -12.69
CA SER A 62 5.31 10.81 -12.63
C SER A 62 6.50 10.58 -11.70
N PHE A 63 6.27 9.99 -10.53
CA PHE A 63 7.34 9.64 -9.58
C PHE A 63 8.30 8.63 -10.20
N SER A 64 7.79 7.59 -10.88
CA SER A 64 8.61 6.54 -11.47
C SER A 64 9.45 7.07 -12.64
N VAL A 65 8.86 7.88 -13.52
CA VAL A 65 9.61 8.55 -14.61
C VAL A 65 10.68 9.47 -14.04
N PHE A 66 10.34 10.28 -13.05
CA PHE A 66 11.33 11.16 -12.40
C PHE A 66 12.47 10.36 -11.77
N ALA A 67 12.16 9.26 -11.07
CA ALA A 67 13.17 8.39 -10.47
C ALA A 67 14.09 7.75 -11.52
N ILE A 68 13.55 7.27 -12.65
CA ILE A 68 14.36 6.76 -13.77
C ILE A 68 15.33 7.84 -14.28
N LEU A 69 14.85 9.07 -14.47
CA LEU A 69 15.69 10.17 -14.92
C LEU A 69 16.80 10.48 -13.92
N MET A 70 16.50 10.47 -12.61
CA MET A 70 17.49 10.71 -11.56
C MET A 70 18.55 9.60 -11.46
N GLN A 71 18.21 8.35 -11.82
CA GLN A 71 19.20 7.26 -11.84
C GLN A 71 20.06 7.25 -13.11
N ILE A 72 19.48 7.62 -14.26
CA ILE A 72 20.20 7.61 -15.53
C ILE A 72 21.06 8.88 -15.72
N LEU A 73 20.61 10.02 -15.19
CA LEU A 73 21.26 11.32 -15.37
C LEU A 73 21.96 11.74 -14.08
N ASP A 74 23.28 11.97 -14.16
CA ASP A 74 24.07 12.56 -13.08
C ASP A 74 23.70 14.04 -12.91
N TYR A 75 22.84 14.37 -11.96
CA TYR A 75 22.55 15.76 -11.58
C TYR A 75 23.74 16.38 -10.82
N PRO A 76 24.12 17.66 -11.06
CA PRO A 76 23.51 18.66 -11.94
C PRO A 76 24.04 18.68 -13.38
N PHE A 77 24.97 17.80 -13.73
CA PHE A 77 25.69 17.85 -15.00
C PHE A 77 24.95 17.16 -16.17
N PHE A 78 23.86 16.44 -15.89
CA PHE A 78 23.03 15.68 -16.83
C PHE A 78 23.83 14.76 -17.77
N ARG A 79 24.89 14.14 -17.25
CA ARG A 79 25.67 13.12 -17.98
C ARG A 79 25.08 11.74 -17.71
N PHE A 80 25.26 10.82 -18.65
CA PHE A 80 24.84 9.43 -18.42
C PHE A 80 25.70 8.80 -17.32
N ALA A 81 25.04 8.43 -16.22
CA ALA A 81 25.64 7.75 -15.09
C ALA A 81 25.75 6.26 -15.43
N TYR A 82 26.87 5.83 -16.04
CA TYR A 82 27.12 4.42 -16.35
C TYR A 82 27.52 3.65 -15.09
N ARG A 83 26.57 3.42 -14.19
CA ARG A 83 26.74 2.53 -13.03
C ARG A 83 25.66 1.46 -13.01
N LEU A 84 26.05 0.21 -12.80
CA LEU A 84 25.14 -0.94 -12.87
C LEU A 84 24.00 -0.83 -11.84
N ASP A 85 24.32 -0.36 -10.63
CA ASP A 85 23.35 -0.15 -9.56
C ASP A 85 22.28 0.90 -9.94
N ASN A 86 22.64 1.93 -10.70
CA ASN A 86 21.68 2.89 -11.21
C ASN A 86 20.69 2.26 -12.21
N PHE A 87 21.17 1.36 -13.08
CA PHE A 87 20.32 0.63 -14.01
C PHE A 87 19.41 -0.40 -13.32
N GLU A 88 19.88 -1.06 -12.27
CA GLU A 88 19.06 -1.92 -11.42
C GLU A 88 17.89 -1.13 -10.82
N HIS A 89 18.16 0.00 -10.17
CA HIS A 89 17.11 0.88 -9.64
C HIS A 89 16.18 1.42 -10.73
N ALA A 90 16.71 1.87 -11.87
CA ALA A 90 15.89 2.34 -12.99
C ALA A 90 14.96 1.24 -13.52
N THR A 91 15.43 -0.01 -13.55
CA THR A 91 14.62 -1.17 -13.97
C THR A 91 13.47 -1.44 -13.00
N MET A 92 13.67 -1.26 -11.69
CA MET A 92 12.59 -1.35 -10.71
C MET A 92 11.48 -0.33 -10.99
N PHE A 93 11.84 0.92 -11.26
CA PHE A 93 10.89 1.98 -11.61
C PHE A 93 10.24 1.77 -12.99
N LEU A 94 10.92 1.12 -13.94
CA LEU A 94 10.35 0.79 -15.25
C LEU A 94 9.11 -0.11 -15.10
N HIS A 95 9.14 -1.10 -14.21
CA HIS A 95 7.97 -1.95 -13.96
C HIS A 95 6.79 -1.16 -13.38
N LEU A 96 7.05 -0.17 -12.52
CA LEU A 96 6.01 0.75 -12.03
C LEU A 96 5.45 1.62 -13.15
N VAL A 97 6.28 2.11 -14.07
CA VAL A 97 5.84 2.86 -15.27
C VAL A 97 4.92 1.98 -16.14
N VAL A 98 5.30 0.74 -16.40
CA VAL A 98 4.49 -0.20 -17.20
C VAL A 98 3.16 -0.46 -16.51
N PHE A 99 3.14 -0.76 -15.20
CA PHE A 99 1.92 -0.97 -14.44
C PHE A 99 1.01 0.27 -14.44
N ALA A 100 1.53 1.44 -14.08
CA ALA A 100 0.74 2.66 -13.94
C ALA A 100 0.26 3.16 -15.32
N GLY A 101 1.12 3.14 -16.33
CA GLY A 101 0.80 3.54 -17.70
C GLY A 101 -0.26 2.65 -18.34
N PHE A 102 -0.15 1.33 -18.17
CA PHE A 102 -1.15 0.38 -18.66
C PHE A 102 -2.49 0.55 -17.94
N THR A 103 -2.48 0.65 -16.60
CA THR A 103 -3.70 0.81 -15.80
C THR A 103 -4.41 2.12 -16.13
N LEU A 104 -3.65 3.21 -16.31
CA LEU A 104 -4.18 4.50 -16.73
C LEU A 104 -4.79 4.41 -18.14
N SER A 105 -4.10 3.76 -19.09
CA SER A 105 -4.61 3.58 -20.45
C SER A 105 -5.89 2.76 -20.47
N ALA A 106 -5.95 1.65 -19.72
CA ALA A 106 -7.13 0.79 -19.60
C ALA A 106 -8.34 1.55 -19.03
N GLU A 107 -8.10 2.46 -18.09
CA GLU A 107 -9.14 3.31 -17.51
C GLU A 107 -9.61 4.39 -18.49
N LEU A 108 -8.71 4.99 -19.29
CA LEU A 108 -9.05 6.00 -20.30
C LEU A 108 -9.90 5.43 -21.45
N ILE A 109 -9.72 4.15 -21.78
CA ILE A 109 -10.54 3.45 -22.79
C ILE A 109 -11.75 2.71 -22.19
N HIS A 110 -12.03 2.89 -20.90
CA HIS A 110 -13.15 2.25 -20.18
C HIS A 110 -13.15 0.71 -20.17
N SER A 111 -11.98 0.07 -20.28
CA SER A 111 -11.83 -1.39 -20.36
C SER A 111 -11.22 -2.01 -19.11
N LEU A 112 -11.13 -1.26 -18.00
CA LEU A 112 -10.47 -1.72 -16.77
C LEU A 112 -11.08 -3.02 -16.21
N ASP A 113 -12.40 -3.18 -16.27
CA ASP A 113 -13.07 -4.37 -15.75
C ASP A 113 -12.65 -5.63 -16.51
N ILE A 114 -12.50 -5.52 -17.83
CA ILE A 114 -12.07 -6.59 -18.73
C ILE A 114 -10.56 -6.88 -18.53
N LEU A 115 -9.73 -5.85 -18.40
CA LEU A 115 -8.27 -5.97 -18.28
C LEU A 115 -7.78 -6.08 -16.82
N SER A 116 -8.69 -6.22 -15.85
CA SER A 116 -8.38 -6.26 -14.42
C SER A 116 -7.37 -7.36 -14.04
N GLY A 117 -7.45 -8.52 -14.70
CA GLY A 117 -6.47 -9.59 -14.54
C GLY A 117 -5.06 -9.20 -15.03
N VAL A 118 -4.96 -8.49 -16.15
CA VAL A 118 -3.67 -8.02 -16.68
C VAL A 118 -3.06 -6.97 -15.75
N VAL A 119 -3.88 -6.05 -15.23
CA VAL A 119 -3.46 -5.08 -14.21
C VAL A 119 -2.90 -5.79 -12.97
N GLY A 120 -3.56 -6.85 -12.51
CA GLY A 120 -3.10 -7.65 -11.37
C GLY A 120 -1.76 -8.36 -11.64
N ILE A 121 -1.58 -8.93 -12.84
CA ILE A 121 -0.30 -9.53 -13.25
C ILE A 121 0.80 -8.47 -13.26
N LEU A 122 0.55 -7.29 -13.85
CA LEU A 122 1.52 -6.19 -13.87
C LEU A 122 1.84 -5.68 -12.45
N ALA A 123 0.87 -5.64 -11.54
CA ALA A 123 1.13 -5.31 -10.14
C ALA A 123 2.02 -6.38 -9.49
N ALA A 124 1.78 -7.66 -9.75
CA ALA A 124 2.62 -8.75 -9.25
C ALA A 124 4.04 -8.67 -9.81
N THR A 125 4.25 -8.31 -11.08
CA THR A 125 5.60 -8.18 -11.65
C THR A 125 6.39 -7.02 -11.05
N VAL A 126 5.74 -5.96 -10.54
CA VAL A 126 6.42 -4.91 -9.76
C VAL A 126 7.11 -5.50 -8.53
N PHE A 127 6.38 -6.25 -7.71
CA PHE A 127 6.95 -6.90 -6.52
C PHE A 127 7.93 -8.02 -6.87
N GLY A 128 7.65 -8.79 -7.93
CA GLY A 128 8.54 -9.84 -8.40
C GLY A 128 9.90 -9.30 -8.86
N GLN A 129 9.90 -8.20 -9.60
CA GLN A 129 11.13 -7.55 -10.06
C GLN A 129 11.88 -6.89 -8.89
N GLU A 130 11.17 -6.25 -7.97
CA GLU A 130 11.77 -5.71 -6.76
C GLU A 130 12.45 -6.81 -5.94
N LEU A 131 11.78 -7.96 -5.73
CA LEU A 131 12.35 -9.10 -5.01
C LEU A 131 13.59 -9.65 -5.71
N PHE A 132 13.53 -9.81 -7.04
CA PHE A 132 14.66 -10.26 -7.84
C PHE A 132 15.86 -9.34 -7.65
N LEU A 133 15.68 -8.03 -7.85
CA LEU A 133 16.76 -7.05 -7.74
C LEU A 133 17.28 -6.95 -6.30
N LEU A 134 16.41 -6.91 -5.29
CA LEU A 134 16.83 -6.90 -3.89
C LEU A 134 17.61 -8.16 -3.51
N ARG A 135 17.27 -9.33 -4.06
CA ARG A 135 18.01 -10.56 -3.76
C ARG A 135 19.45 -10.49 -4.27
N PHE A 136 19.66 -10.00 -5.49
CA PHE A 136 20.99 -9.90 -6.08
C PHE A 136 21.77 -8.68 -5.58
N HIS A 137 21.10 -7.55 -5.35
CA HIS A 137 21.70 -6.35 -4.75
C HIS A 137 22.09 -6.56 -3.28
N SER A 138 21.26 -7.29 -2.52
CA SER A 138 21.51 -7.57 -1.11
C SER A 138 22.43 -8.76 -0.86
N ALA A 139 22.72 -9.59 -1.86
CA ALA A 139 23.62 -10.73 -1.69
C ALA A 139 25.04 -10.29 -1.27
N ASP A 140 25.40 -9.04 -1.57
CA ASP A 140 26.72 -8.48 -1.30
C ASP A 140 26.83 -7.81 0.08
N HIS A 141 25.72 -7.58 0.79
CA HIS A 141 25.75 -6.93 2.11
C HIS A 141 25.89 -7.96 3.24
N VAL A 142 27.00 -7.89 3.98
CA VAL A 142 27.26 -8.72 5.17
C VAL A 142 26.91 -7.95 6.45
N GLY A 143 26.51 -8.63 7.51
CA GLY A 143 26.29 -8.01 8.83
C GLY A 143 24.87 -7.46 9.02
N LEU A 144 24.77 -6.26 9.60
CA LEU A 144 23.49 -5.66 10.00
C LEU A 144 22.67 -5.17 8.80
N GLU A 145 23.31 -4.49 7.83
CA GLU A 145 22.65 -4.01 6.61
C GLU A 145 22.00 -5.18 5.83
N GLY A 146 22.76 -6.26 5.61
CA GLY A 146 22.22 -7.47 4.97
C GLY A 146 21.03 -8.07 5.73
N HIS A 147 21.03 -8.01 7.06
CA HIS A 147 19.90 -8.46 7.88
C HIS A 147 18.64 -7.61 7.69
N TYR A 148 18.79 -6.28 7.60
CA TYR A 148 17.67 -5.37 7.30
C TYR A 148 17.09 -5.60 5.90
N HIS A 149 17.96 -5.80 4.90
CA HIS A 149 17.52 -6.11 3.54
C HIS A 149 16.89 -7.50 3.43
N TRP A 150 17.37 -8.49 4.19
CA TRP A 150 16.72 -9.81 4.26
C TRP A 150 15.29 -9.71 4.80
N LEU A 151 15.08 -8.92 5.86
CA LEU A 151 13.74 -8.64 6.38
C LEU A 151 12.86 -7.90 5.35
N LEU A 152 13.43 -6.96 4.57
CA LEU A 152 12.72 -6.32 3.46
C LEU A 152 12.29 -7.34 2.39
N GLN A 153 13.18 -8.26 1.99
CA GLN A 153 12.86 -9.32 1.03
C GLN A 153 11.68 -10.18 1.50
N LEU A 154 11.56 -10.44 2.81
CA LEU A 154 10.41 -11.15 3.37
C LEU A 154 9.10 -10.37 3.17
N ILE A 155 9.09 -9.06 3.40
CA ILE A 155 7.91 -8.21 3.17
C ILE A 155 7.52 -8.24 1.68
N VAL A 156 8.49 -8.00 0.79
CA VAL A 156 8.25 -7.97 -0.67
C VAL A 156 7.79 -9.33 -1.19
N SER A 157 8.32 -10.43 -0.64
CA SER A 157 7.87 -11.79 -0.98
C SER A 157 6.39 -12.00 -0.63
N ILE A 158 5.96 -11.52 0.55
CA ILE A 158 4.54 -11.56 0.93
C ILE A 158 3.71 -10.70 -0.03
N SER A 159 4.16 -9.48 -0.35
CA SER A 159 3.47 -8.61 -1.32
C SER A 159 3.31 -9.31 -2.69
N PHE A 160 4.36 -9.98 -3.18
CA PHE A 160 4.33 -10.71 -4.45
C PHE A 160 3.30 -11.86 -4.43
N ILE A 161 3.37 -12.73 -3.42
CA ILE A 161 2.46 -13.87 -3.28
C ILE A 161 1.00 -13.39 -3.17
N VAL A 162 0.77 -12.34 -2.38
CA VAL A 162 -0.57 -11.82 -2.14
C VAL A 162 -1.09 -11.04 -3.35
N ALA A 163 -0.23 -10.37 -4.13
CA ALA A 163 -0.62 -9.75 -5.40
C ALA A 163 -1.09 -10.79 -6.43
N LEU A 164 -0.39 -11.93 -6.53
CA LEU A 164 -0.84 -13.06 -7.33
C LEU A 164 -2.18 -13.60 -6.81
N ALA A 165 -2.30 -13.83 -5.50
CA ALA A 165 -3.56 -14.28 -4.90
C ALA A 165 -4.72 -13.31 -5.17
N ALA A 166 -4.48 -12.00 -5.05
CA ALA A 166 -5.47 -10.96 -5.36
C ALA A 166 -5.89 -10.97 -6.85
N THR A 167 -4.97 -11.35 -7.74
CA THR A 167 -5.25 -11.47 -9.18
C THR A 167 -6.11 -12.70 -9.49
N PHE A 168 -5.79 -13.85 -8.89
CA PHE A 168 -6.54 -15.10 -9.11
C PHE A 168 -7.85 -15.17 -8.34
N PHE A 169 -7.97 -14.46 -7.21
CA PHE A 169 -9.15 -14.42 -6.35
C PHE A 169 -9.65 -12.98 -6.17
N PRO A 170 -10.22 -12.35 -7.22
CA PRO A 170 -10.55 -10.92 -7.25
C PRO A 170 -11.71 -10.51 -6.31
N THR A 171 -12.31 -11.43 -5.57
CA THR A 171 -13.32 -11.17 -4.54
C THR A 171 -12.80 -11.35 -3.12
N SER A 172 -11.52 -11.71 -2.95
CA SER A 172 -10.92 -11.98 -1.64
C SER A 172 -10.55 -10.69 -0.91
N PHE A 173 -11.41 -10.28 0.03
CA PHE A 173 -11.10 -9.16 0.93
C PHE A 173 -9.79 -9.35 1.71
N PRO A 174 -9.50 -10.53 2.31
CA PRO A 174 -8.23 -10.74 2.99
C PRO A 174 -7.01 -10.54 2.08
N ALA A 175 -7.07 -10.99 0.83
CA ALA A 175 -5.95 -10.80 -0.11
C ALA A 175 -5.69 -9.32 -0.39
N ALA A 176 -6.74 -8.54 -0.69
CA ALA A 176 -6.60 -7.09 -0.88
C ALA A 176 -6.09 -6.38 0.38
N LEU A 177 -6.61 -6.76 1.54
CA LEU A 177 -6.23 -6.13 2.80
C LEU A 177 -4.75 -6.41 3.12
N VAL A 178 -4.31 -7.68 3.05
CA VAL A 178 -2.92 -8.06 3.30
C VAL A 178 -1.98 -7.39 2.29
N LEU A 179 -2.35 -7.29 1.01
CA LEU A 179 -1.54 -6.58 0.01
C LEU A 179 -1.34 -5.11 0.38
N SER A 180 -2.41 -4.41 0.77
CA SER A 180 -2.30 -3.00 1.16
C SER A 180 -1.46 -2.81 2.44
N ILE A 181 -1.63 -3.69 3.43
CA ILE A 181 -0.87 -3.70 4.69
C ILE A 181 0.61 -3.97 4.42
N SER A 182 0.94 -4.91 3.53
CA SER A 182 2.33 -5.23 3.20
C SER A 182 3.03 -4.07 2.50
N VAL A 183 2.33 -3.30 1.66
CA VAL A 183 2.85 -2.06 1.06
C VAL A 183 3.11 -0.97 2.12
N VAL A 184 2.20 -0.79 3.09
CA VAL A 184 2.45 0.11 4.24
C VAL A 184 3.70 -0.33 4.99
N PHE A 185 3.80 -1.64 5.26
CA PHE A 185 4.90 -2.19 6.02
C PHE A 185 6.24 -2.03 5.30
N GLN A 186 6.25 -2.27 3.99
CA GLN A 186 7.41 -2.05 3.12
C GLN A 186 7.88 -0.59 3.19
N GLY A 187 6.96 0.38 3.06
CA GLY A 187 7.29 1.81 3.16
C GLY A 187 7.84 2.21 4.52
N CYS A 188 7.22 1.74 5.61
CA CYS A 188 7.70 1.99 6.97
C CYS A 188 9.09 1.38 7.19
N TRP A 189 9.31 0.16 6.67
CA TRP A 189 10.59 -0.52 6.78
C TRP A 189 11.70 0.21 6.02
N PHE A 190 11.43 0.70 4.81
CA PHE A 190 12.37 1.55 4.07
C PHE A 190 12.78 2.79 4.87
N MET A 191 11.84 3.52 5.47
CA MET A 191 12.17 4.68 6.31
C MET A 191 13.03 4.28 7.51
N ILE A 192 12.69 3.18 8.19
CA ILE A 192 13.46 2.67 9.33
C ILE A 192 14.87 2.27 8.94
N MET A 193 15.05 1.57 7.82
CA MET A 193 16.38 1.28 7.28
C MET A 193 17.17 2.57 7.04
N GLY A 194 16.54 3.58 6.45
CA GLY A 194 17.10 4.93 6.30
C GLY A 194 17.70 5.48 7.60
N PHE A 195 16.91 5.53 8.67
CA PHE A 195 17.38 6.01 9.98
C PHE A 195 18.43 5.10 10.60
N MET A 196 18.20 3.78 10.62
CA MET A 196 19.03 2.84 11.37
C MET A 196 20.41 2.63 10.75
N LEU A 197 20.54 2.75 9.42
CA LEU A 197 21.77 2.47 8.69
C LEU A 197 22.54 3.75 8.30
N TRP A 198 21.87 4.90 8.16
CA TRP A 198 22.50 6.15 7.68
C TRP A 198 22.46 7.33 8.67
N VAL A 199 21.93 7.15 9.89
CA VAL A 199 21.95 8.21 10.92
C VAL A 199 22.72 7.73 12.15
N PRO A 200 23.89 8.34 12.46
CA PRO A 200 24.80 7.87 13.51
C PRO A 200 24.17 7.71 14.90
N GLN A 201 23.18 8.54 15.23
CA GLN A 201 22.51 8.53 16.54
C GLN A 201 21.67 7.27 16.78
N PHE A 202 21.26 6.57 15.72
CA PHE A 202 20.44 5.35 15.81
C PHE A 202 21.26 4.06 15.69
N VAL A 203 22.58 4.17 15.50
CA VAL A 203 23.47 3.00 15.39
C VAL A 203 23.47 2.23 16.72
N PRO A 204 23.25 0.90 16.70
CA PRO A 204 23.27 0.08 17.90
C PRO A 204 24.61 0.16 18.64
N LYS A 205 24.56 0.07 19.97
CA LYS A 205 25.76 0.05 20.82
C LYS A 205 26.76 -1.00 20.32
N GLY A 206 28.05 -0.66 20.30
CA GLY A 206 29.11 -1.58 19.87
C GLY A 206 29.22 -1.76 18.35
N CYS A 207 28.42 -1.02 17.58
CA CYS A 207 28.57 -0.91 16.13
C CYS A 207 28.91 0.54 15.74
N VAL A 208 29.53 0.69 14.58
CA VAL A 208 29.99 1.96 14.02
C VAL A 208 29.54 2.06 12.57
N MET A 209 29.18 3.26 12.15
CA MET A 209 28.88 3.54 10.76
C MET A 209 30.20 3.62 9.98
N VAL A 210 30.30 2.87 8.88
CA VAL A 210 31.47 2.88 7.99
C VAL A 210 31.14 3.79 6.82
N LEU A 211 31.81 4.95 6.74
CA LEU A 211 31.67 5.84 5.59
C LEU A 211 32.49 5.27 4.42
N ALA A 212 31.90 5.24 3.23
CA ALA A 212 32.43 4.58 2.03
C ALA A 212 33.79 5.15 1.50
N GLU A 213 34.38 6.15 2.14
CA GLU A 213 35.66 6.75 1.72
C GLU A 213 36.91 5.95 2.14
N VAL A 214 36.81 4.90 2.96
CA VAL A 214 38.00 4.29 3.63
C VAL A 214 38.33 2.86 3.21
N SER A 215 37.54 2.13 2.42
CA SER A 215 37.89 0.74 2.10
C SER A 215 37.64 0.38 0.64
N SER A 216 38.67 0.61 -0.18
CA SER A 216 38.97 -0.30 -1.27
C SER A 216 39.19 -1.69 -0.68
N ASP A 217 38.40 -2.66 -1.14
CA ASP A 217 38.69 -4.10 -1.21
C ASP A 217 37.93 -5.09 -0.31
N TYR A 218 36.91 -4.69 0.48
CA TYR A 218 35.97 -5.66 1.06
C TYR A 218 34.55 -5.11 1.14
N MET A 219 33.58 -5.99 0.84
CA MET A 219 32.11 -5.82 0.94
C MET A 219 31.65 -5.52 2.38
N LEU A 220 32.12 -4.42 2.99
CA LEU A 220 31.64 -3.96 4.28
C LEU A 220 30.29 -3.25 4.09
N GLY A 221 29.28 -3.69 4.82
CA GLY A 221 28.02 -2.97 4.90
C GLY A 221 28.16 -1.62 5.60
N ALA A 222 27.13 -0.77 5.48
CA ALA A 222 27.07 0.59 6.04
C ALA A 222 27.34 0.65 7.55
N ILE A 223 27.14 -0.47 8.26
CA ILE A 223 27.42 -0.60 9.70
C ILE A 223 28.30 -1.83 9.94
N SER A 224 29.40 -1.62 10.65
CA SER A 224 30.29 -2.66 11.15
C SER A 224 30.19 -2.76 12.67
N CYS A 225 30.15 -3.99 13.20
CA CYS A 225 30.07 -4.23 14.65
C CYS A 225 31.40 -4.76 15.17
N ASN A 226 31.87 -4.21 16.30
CA ASN A 226 33.21 -4.50 16.85
C ASN A 226 33.31 -5.88 17.52
N SER A 227 32.17 -6.52 17.80
CA SER A 227 32.12 -7.86 18.39
C SER A 227 30.92 -8.65 17.87
N LYS A 228 30.99 -9.98 17.97
CA LYS A 228 29.90 -10.88 17.57
C LYS A 228 28.65 -10.67 18.42
N GLU A 229 28.82 -10.35 19.70
CA GLU A 229 27.74 -10.06 20.64
C GLU A 229 27.01 -8.76 20.25
N ALA A 230 27.76 -7.74 19.80
CA ALA A 230 27.19 -6.49 19.31
C ALA A 230 26.38 -6.70 18.02
N ASP A 231 26.89 -7.51 17.08
CA ASP A 231 26.17 -7.89 15.85
C ASP A 231 24.88 -8.66 16.16
N LEU A 232 24.93 -9.67 17.03
CA LEU A 232 23.75 -10.43 17.45
C LEU A 232 22.72 -9.54 18.13
N ARG A 233 23.15 -8.62 19.00
CA ARG A 233 22.26 -7.64 19.64
C ARG A 233 21.61 -6.71 18.60
N ALA A 234 22.38 -6.21 17.65
CA ALA A 234 21.87 -5.32 16.61
C ALA A 234 20.80 -6.01 15.74
N LYS A 235 21.04 -7.27 15.35
CA LYS A 235 20.07 -8.09 14.61
C LYS A 235 18.82 -8.40 15.43
N ALA A 236 18.97 -8.69 16.73
CA ALA A 236 17.83 -8.87 17.63
C ALA A 236 16.97 -7.61 17.76
N LEU A 237 17.58 -6.43 17.83
CA LEU A 237 16.87 -5.15 17.82
C LEU A 237 16.11 -4.93 16.50
N ALA A 238 16.73 -5.25 15.35
CA ALA A 238 16.06 -5.19 14.06
C ALA A 238 14.82 -6.12 13.99
N ASN A 239 14.92 -7.34 14.53
CA ASN A 239 13.78 -8.26 14.62
C ASN A 239 12.65 -7.69 15.49
N LEU A 240 12.97 -7.08 16.63
CA LEU A 240 11.98 -6.45 17.50
C LEU A 240 11.29 -5.27 16.80
N GLN A 241 12.04 -4.41 16.11
CA GLN A 241 11.49 -3.32 15.32
C GLN A 241 10.53 -3.84 14.25
N PHE A 242 10.93 -4.89 13.52
CA PHE A 242 10.09 -5.54 12.51
C PHE A 242 8.76 -6.01 13.11
N SER A 243 8.80 -6.71 14.24
CA SER A 243 7.60 -7.20 14.93
C SER A 243 6.71 -6.07 15.44
N TRP A 244 7.27 -5.01 16.02
CA TRP A 244 6.51 -3.90 16.56
C TRP A 244 5.85 -3.04 15.48
N ILE A 245 6.54 -2.80 14.36
CA ILE A 245 5.96 -2.08 13.22
C ILE A 245 4.76 -2.87 12.67
N LEU A 246 4.93 -4.18 12.45
CA LEU A 246 3.83 -5.04 12.00
C LEU A 246 2.65 -4.98 12.97
N SER A 247 2.90 -5.11 14.27
CA SER A 247 1.86 -5.02 15.31
C SER A 247 1.13 -3.68 15.26
N GLY A 248 1.85 -2.56 15.15
CA GLY A 248 1.28 -1.22 15.04
C GLY A 248 0.38 -1.06 13.81
N ILE A 249 0.80 -1.55 12.65
CA ILE A 249 0.00 -1.51 11.41
C ILE A 249 -1.27 -2.36 11.56
N LEU A 250 -1.17 -3.54 12.16
CA LEU A 250 -2.33 -4.42 12.38
C LEU A 250 -3.32 -3.82 13.37
N ILE A 251 -2.85 -3.20 14.46
CA ILE A 251 -3.70 -2.48 15.42
C ILE A 251 -4.42 -1.33 14.70
N PHE A 252 -3.70 -0.51 13.96
CA PHE A 252 -4.27 0.61 13.20
C PHE A 252 -5.35 0.14 12.21
N THR A 253 -5.04 -0.89 11.43
CA THR A 253 -5.96 -1.51 10.47
C THR A 253 -7.20 -2.06 11.18
N GLY A 254 -7.02 -2.80 12.27
CA GLY A 254 -8.09 -3.33 13.10
C GLY A 254 -9.01 -2.23 13.65
N CYS A 255 -8.43 -1.13 14.15
CA CYS A 255 -9.19 0.04 14.60
C CYS A 255 -10.04 0.65 13.48
N ILE A 256 -9.51 0.76 12.26
CA ILE A 256 -10.28 1.26 11.10
C ILE A 256 -11.43 0.30 10.76
N CYS A 257 -11.15 -1.01 10.71
CA CYS A 257 -12.17 -2.03 10.46
C CYS A 257 -13.31 -1.96 11.48
N LEU A 258 -12.98 -1.90 12.78
CA LEU A 258 -13.98 -1.79 13.86
C LEU A 258 -14.80 -0.50 13.75
N LYS A 259 -14.15 0.64 13.49
CA LYS A 259 -14.84 1.92 13.31
C LYS A 259 -15.82 1.91 12.13
N LEU A 260 -15.43 1.32 11.01
CA LEU A 260 -16.30 1.25 9.82
C LEU A 260 -17.40 0.21 9.97
N ALA A 261 -17.11 -0.95 10.57
CA ALA A 261 -18.11 -1.94 10.91
C ALA A 261 -19.21 -1.36 11.81
N GLY A 262 -18.83 -0.64 12.88
CA GLY A 262 -19.78 0.02 13.78
C GLY A 262 -20.64 1.10 13.10
N LYS A 263 -20.07 1.85 12.14
CA LYS A 263 -20.86 2.82 11.36
C LYS A 263 -21.86 2.14 10.44
N CYS A 264 -21.46 1.06 9.77
CA CYS A 264 -22.34 0.32 8.87
C CYS A 264 -23.48 -0.39 9.60
N THR A 265 -23.22 -0.95 10.78
CA THR A 265 -24.29 -1.56 11.61
C THR A 265 -25.30 -0.51 12.08
N LEU A 266 -24.84 0.67 12.49
CA LEU A 266 -25.72 1.79 12.87
C LEU A 266 -26.62 2.24 11.70
N ILE A 267 -26.04 2.46 10.51
CA ILE A 267 -26.80 2.86 9.32
C ILE A 267 -27.83 1.80 8.94
N ARG A 268 -27.44 0.52 8.98
CA ARG A 268 -28.36 -0.59 8.67
C ARG A 268 -29.50 -0.67 9.68
N GLY A 269 -29.21 -0.47 10.97
CA GLY A 269 -30.23 -0.41 12.03
C GLY A 269 -31.24 0.72 11.84
N GLN A 270 -30.77 1.92 11.49
CA GLN A 270 -31.65 3.07 11.18
C GLN A 270 -32.52 2.82 9.94
N SER A 271 -31.96 2.20 8.90
CA SER A 271 -32.71 1.84 7.69
C SER A 271 -33.84 0.84 8.00
N THR A 272 -33.58 -0.17 8.85
CA THR A 272 -34.59 -1.15 9.24
C THR A 272 -35.70 -0.54 10.10
N GLU A 273 -35.36 0.41 10.98
CA GLU A 273 -36.35 1.12 11.79
C GLU A 273 -37.23 2.04 10.91
N TYR A 274 -36.63 2.70 9.91
CA TYR A 274 -37.37 3.51 8.94
C TYR A 274 -38.31 2.68 8.06
N GLU A 275 -37.87 1.52 7.57
CA GLU A 275 -38.74 0.58 6.83
C GLU A 275 -39.90 0.06 7.69
N GLN A 276 -39.65 -0.22 8.99
CA GLN A 276 -40.71 -0.63 9.93
C GLN A 276 -41.72 0.49 10.22
N LEU A 277 -41.27 1.75 10.30
CA LEU A 277 -42.19 2.89 10.46
C LEU A 277 -43.04 3.10 9.20
N HIS A 278 -42.46 2.93 8.02
CA HIS A 278 -43.17 3.08 6.76
C HIS A 278 -44.18 1.95 6.50
N SER A 279 -43.87 0.69 6.85
CA SER A 279 -44.83 -0.41 6.74
C SER A 279 -46.00 -0.22 7.69
N ARG A 280 -45.74 0.21 8.94
CA ARG A 280 -46.78 0.48 9.95
C ARG A 280 -47.70 1.66 9.59
N GLY A 281 -47.22 2.62 8.80
CA GLY A 281 -48.02 3.73 8.27
C GLY A 281 -48.92 3.36 7.09
N VAL A 282 -48.55 2.32 6.33
CA VAL A 282 -49.35 1.80 5.21
C VAL A 282 -50.51 0.92 5.71
N ASP A 283 -50.39 0.34 6.91
CA ASP A 283 -51.42 -0.51 7.53
C ASP A 283 -52.52 0.27 8.30
N LEU A 284 -52.54 1.60 8.28
CA LEU A 284 -53.63 2.39 8.86
C LEU A 284 -54.74 2.59 7.82
N PRO A 285 -55.94 1.97 7.97
CA PRO A 285 -57.03 2.17 7.02
C PRO A 285 -57.53 3.61 7.13
N VAL A 286 -57.47 4.35 6.02
CA VAL A 286 -58.14 5.64 5.86
C VAL A 286 -59.65 5.40 6.03
N SER A 287 -60.18 5.69 7.22
CA SER A 287 -61.62 5.73 7.47
C SER A 287 -62.21 6.94 6.74
N ILE A 288 -62.76 6.70 5.55
CA ILE A 288 -63.66 7.63 4.89
C ILE A 288 -64.96 7.61 5.71
N ASP A 289 -65.14 8.61 6.56
CA ASP A 289 -66.35 8.78 7.34
C ASP A 289 -67.49 9.25 6.41
N GLY A 290 -68.55 8.44 6.35
CA GLY A 290 -69.68 8.62 5.45
C GLY A 290 -70.63 9.74 5.91
N PHE A 291 -70.90 10.69 5.00
CA PHE A 291 -72.01 11.62 5.18
C PHE A 291 -73.34 10.88 4.92
N LYS A 292 -74.06 10.58 6.01
CA LYS A 292 -75.41 10.00 6.00
C LYS A 292 -76.43 10.98 5.42
N GLN A 293 -77.16 10.49 4.43
CA GLN A 293 -78.43 11.00 3.95
C GLN A 293 -79.54 10.69 4.97
N ALA A 294 -80.43 11.65 5.26
CA ALA A 294 -81.67 11.39 6.01
C ALA A 294 -82.82 12.30 5.54
N HIS A 295 -83.82 11.66 4.93
CA HIS A 295 -85.28 11.90 4.91
C HIS A 295 -85.83 13.29 4.47
N THR A 296 -86.94 13.41 3.72
CA THR A 296 -88.27 12.81 3.99
C THR A 296 -89.17 12.82 2.73
N LEU A 297 -90.05 11.82 2.62
CA LEU A 297 -91.16 11.64 1.67
C LEU A 297 -92.44 12.27 2.27
N GLN A 298 -93.24 13.04 1.51
CA GLN A 298 -94.71 12.89 1.33
C GLN A 298 -95.40 14.11 0.70
N LEU A 299 -96.26 13.79 -0.29
CA LEU A 299 -97.29 14.56 -1.04
C LEU A 299 -96.89 15.84 -1.80
#